data_AF-A0AA42WXD5-F1
#
_entry.id   AF-A0AA42WXD5-F1
#
_cell.length_a   1.000
_cell.length_b   1.000
_cell.length_c   1.000
_cell.angle_alpha   90.00
_cell.angle_beta   90.00
_cell.angle_gamma   90.00
#
_symmetry.space_group_name_H-M   'P 1'
#
loop_
_entity.id
_entity.type
_entity.pdbx_description
1 polymer ?
#
loop_
_entity_poly.entity_id
_entity_poly.type
_entity_poly.pdbx_seq_one_letter_code
_entity_poly.pdbx_strand_id
1 'polypeptide(L)'
;MKLFATRVWGFGFARLPLATFGVKGNLGRLLTLAKRGDRLVFVGTQTERTAPEHQGRILGMAEIGFEPLRTLDLVEREALDPRDFDAAGNFKFPHAVATTRVWQFEPAPVLTQLLSRQLTMVATAGVEEIDDPADVAAVLALNAVEIDLPPLPALVRMRRLNDALRNTTGPRPTDVSYSVDRSGTDGEAWAYALQFGSRNVWKIGWADDIDERCAAVNQHIPTELGGLEQWTVKFRQRMKNRDAAYKMEQRVLALLDAKRKGFERVHCAQPDLQSVWARAFLDIVQEG
;
A
#
# COMPACT_ATOMS: atom_id res chain seq x y z
N MET A 1 -4.66 8.56 -0.25
CA MET A 1 -3.86 7.85 0.75
C MET A 1 -4.19 8.46 2.09
N LYS A 2 -4.45 7.63 3.11
CA LYS A 2 -4.72 8.05 4.49
C LYS A 2 -3.48 7.80 5.35
N LEU A 3 -3.35 8.60 6.41
CA LEU A 3 -2.38 8.38 7.47
C LEU A 3 -3.13 8.03 8.76
N PHE A 4 -2.64 7.02 9.45
CA PHE A 4 -3.10 6.65 10.78
C PHE A 4 -1.94 6.84 11.76
N ALA A 5 -2.19 7.34 12.96
CA ALA A 5 -1.18 7.47 13.99
C ALA A 5 -1.43 6.49 15.15
N THR A 6 -0.34 5.96 15.70
CA THR A 6 -0.36 5.15 16.93
C THR A 6 0.83 5.52 17.81
N ARG A 7 0.67 5.40 19.13
CA ARG A 7 1.75 5.67 20.08
C ARG A 7 2.53 4.40 20.41
N VAL A 8 3.84 4.55 20.48
CA VAL A 8 4.78 3.45 20.75
C VAL A 8 5.82 3.86 21.78
N TRP A 9 6.44 2.87 22.42
CA TRP A 9 7.58 3.10 23.32
C TRP A 9 8.93 3.14 22.61
N GLY A 10 8.98 2.78 21.32
CA GLY A 10 10.22 2.82 20.55
C GLY A 10 10.01 2.43 19.09
N PHE A 11 11.04 2.65 18.27
CA PHE A 11 11.04 2.39 16.84
C PHE A 11 11.89 1.14 16.50
N GLY A 12 11.46 -0.01 16.99
CA GLY A 12 12.24 -1.26 16.94
C GLY A 12 12.11 -2.08 15.64
N PHE A 13 11.63 -1.49 14.53
CA PHE A 13 11.21 -2.26 13.35
C PHE A 13 12.35 -2.97 12.61
N ALA A 14 13.58 -2.47 12.73
CA ALA A 14 14.78 -3.15 12.22
C ALA A 14 15.06 -4.49 12.92
N ARG A 15 14.51 -4.68 14.14
CA ARG A 15 14.53 -5.96 14.85
C ARG A 15 13.24 -6.74 14.64
N LEU A 16 12.11 -6.05 14.77
CA LEU A 16 10.80 -6.66 14.72
C LEU A 16 9.83 -5.88 13.83
N PRO A 17 9.59 -6.33 12.59
CA PRO A 17 8.75 -5.65 11.60
C PRO A 17 7.26 -5.94 11.83
N LEU A 18 6.79 -5.69 13.05
CA LEU A 18 5.41 -5.88 13.48
C LEU A 18 4.90 -4.62 14.18
N ALA A 19 3.72 -4.15 13.80
CA ALA A 19 2.96 -3.19 14.60
C ALA A 19 1.99 -3.97 15.50
N THR A 20 2.16 -3.84 16.82
CA THR A 20 1.48 -4.66 17.82
C THR A 20 0.42 -3.90 18.60
N PHE A 21 -0.63 -4.59 19.04
CA PHE A 21 -1.79 -4.06 19.74
C PHE A 21 -2.15 -4.93 20.94
N GLY A 22 -2.56 -4.31 22.04
CA GLY A 22 -3.00 -5.02 23.24
C GLY A 22 -4.37 -5.68 23.10
N VAL A 23 -5.24 -5.09 22.28
CA VAL A 23 -6.64 -5.53 22.12
C VAL A 23 -6.94 -5.85 20.66
N LYS A 24 -7.57 -7.00 20.39
CA LYS A 24 -7.99 -7.43 19.05
C LYS A 24 -8.81 -6.37 18.31
N GLY A 25 -9.68 -5.67 19.03
CA GLY A 25 -10.55 -4.63 18.47
C GLY A 25 -9.78 -3.47 17.84
N ASN A 26 -8.63 -3.09 18.41
CA ASN A 26 -7.81 -2.01 17.89
C ASN A 26 -7.12 -2.38 16.58
N LEU A 27 -6.60 -3.62 16.49
CA LEU A 27 -6.12 -4.18 15.23
C LEU A 27 -7.24 -4.28 14.18
N GLY A 28 -8.41 -4.80 14.58
CA GLY A 28 -9.56 -4.93 13.69
C GLY A 28 -10.02 -3.57 13.11
N ARG A 29 -10.02 -2.53 13.94
CA ARG A 29 -10.31 -1.16 13.51
C ARG A 29 -9.32 -0.68 12.46
N LEU A 30 -8.01 -0.84 12.67
CA LEU A 30 -7.00 -0.51 11.66
C LEU A 30 -7.25 -1.23 10.35
N LEU A 31 -7.45 -2.56 10.40
CA LEU A 31 -7.68 -3.38 9.20
C LEU A 31 -8.99 -3.06 8.47
N THR A 32 -9.99 -2.50 9.17
CA THR A 32 -11.26 -2.07 8.58
C THR A 32 -11.14 -0.72 7.90
N LEU A 33 -10.36 0.20 8.47
CA LEU A 33 -10.23 1.58 8.00
C LEU A 33 -9.16 1.74 6.92
N ALA A 34 -8.03 1.05 7.07
CA ALA A 34 -6.90 1.17 6.18
C ALA A 34 -7.13 0.45 4.87
N LYS A 35 -6.52 0.95 3.80
CA LYS A 35 -6.42 0.32 2.49
C LYS A 35 -4.95 0.24 2.08
N ARG A 36 -4.64 -0.63 1.11
CA ARG A 36 -3.27 -0.76 0.58
C ARG A 36 -2.80 0.59 0.04
N GLY A 37 -1.63 1.02 0.50
CA GLY A 37 -1.04 2.32 0.21
C GLY A 37 -1.23 3.34 1.34
N ASP A 38 -2.16 3.12 2.27
CA ASP A 38 -2.24 3.92 3.50
C ASP A 38 -1.08 3.58 4.43
N ARG A 39 -0.71 4.53 5.30
CA ARG A 39 0.45 4.41 6.17
C ARG A 39 0.10 4.57 7.64
N LEU A 40 0.81 3.83 8.48
CA LEU A 40 0.76 3.92 9.93
C LEU A 40 1.98 4.70 10.42
N VAL A 41 1.75 5.84 11.07
CA VAL A 41 2.72 6.74 11.67
C VAL A 41 2.92 6.36 13.14
N PHE A 42 4.17 6.32 13.58
CA PHE A 42 4.54 5.92 14.95
C PHE A 42 5.02 7.12 15.75
N VAL A 43 4.38 7.36 16.88
CA VAL A 43 4.66 8.50 17.75
C VAL A 43 5.15 8.00 19.10
N GLY A 44 6.30 8.49 19.56
CA GLY A 44 6.81 8.14 20.89
C GLY A 44 5.86 8.63 21.99
N THR A 45 5.52 7.77 22.96
CA THR A 45 4.79 8.23 24.16
C THR A 45 5.64 9.21 24.98
N GLN A 46 5.01 9.97 25.87
CA GLN A 46 5.72 10.84 26.82
C GLN A 46 6.09 10.13 28.14
N THR A 47 6.04 8.80 28.19
CA THR A 47 6.32 8.03 29.41
C THR A 47 7.81 7.70 29.52
N GLU A 48 8.32 7.48 30.74
CA GLU A 48 9.71 7.09 31.01
C GLU A 48 10.18 5.84 30.26
N ARG A 49 9.24 5.00 29.81
CA ARG A 49 9.55 3.81 29.01
C ARG A 49 10.10 4.14 27.61
N THR A 50 9.74 5.31 27.08
CA THR A 50 10.24 5.80 25.79
C THR A 50 11.54 6.54 26.02
N ALA A 51 12.55 6.25 25.21
CA ALA A 51 13.84 6.95 25.28
C ALA A 51 13.64 8.48 25.21
N PRO A 52 14.33 9.29 26.03
CA PRO A 52 14.09 10.74 26.11
C PRO A 52 14.10 11.46 24.76
N GLU A 53 14.99 11.05 23.85
CA GLU A 53 15.14 11.56 22.49
C GLU A 53 13.97 11.22 21.56
N HIS A 54 13.08 10.30 21.94
CA HIS A 54 11.90 9.87 21.18
C HIS A 54 10.57 10.34 21.79
N GLN A 55 10.59 10.84 23.04
CA GLN A 55 9.35 11.20 23.74
C GLN A 55 8.59 12.31 23.02
N GLY A 56 7.31 12.05 22.71
CA GLY A 56 6.44 13.02 22.03
C GLY A 56 6.84 13.36 20.60
N ARG A 57 7.70 12.55 19.97
CA ARG A 57 8.17 12.76 18.60
C ARG A 57 7.57 11.77 17.61
N ILE A 58 7.50 12.18 16.36
CA ILE A 58 7.07 11.33 15.25
C ILE A 58 8.31 10.59 14.75
N LEU A 59 8.38 9.29 15.02
CA LEU A 59 9.60 8.49 14.83
C LEU A 59 9.74 7.98 13.40
N GLY A 60 8.62 7.73 12.74
CA GLY A 60 8.59 7.18 11.39
C GLY A 60 7.19 6.76 10.97
N MET A 61 7.11 6.06 9.84
CA MET A 61 5.87 5.52 9.31
C MET A 61 6.10 4.18 8.60
N ALA A 62 5.04 3.40 8.43
CA ALA A 62 5.11 2.11 7.73
C ALA A 62 3.89 1.86 6.84
N GLU A 63 4.12 1.10 5.77
CA GLU A 63 3.06 0.35 5.10
C GLU A 63 2.78 -0.94 5.89
N ILE A 64 1.52 -1.33 5.98
CA ILE A 64 1.07 -2.50 6.74
C ILE A 64 0.53 -3.61 5.83
N GLY A 65 0.67 -4.84 6.29
CA GLY A 65 -0.07 -5.99 5.78
C GLY A 65 -1.56 -5.91 6.14
N PHE A 66 -2.37 -6.81 5.58
CA PHE A 66 -3.81 -6.88 5.82
C PHE A 66 -4.26 -8.22 6.44
N GLU A 67 -3.31 -9.04 6.87
CA GLU A 67 -3.56 -10.28 7.57
C GLU A 67 -3.34 -10.05 9.08
N PRO A 68 -4.31 -10.38 9.95
CA PRO A 68 -4.14 -10.27 11.40
C PRO A 68 -3.19 -11.37 11.88
N LEU A 69 -2.24 -10.99 12.74
CA LEU A 69 -1.19 -11.86 13.25
C LEU A 69 -1.24 -11.97 14.77
N ARG A 70 -0.58 -13.01 15.29
CA ARG A 70 -0.27 -13.17 16.70
C ARG A 70 1.23 -12.96 16.91
N THR A 71 1.60 -12.11 17.85
CA THR A 71 3.00 -11.74 18.05
C THR A 71 3.87 -12.93 18.44
N LEU A 72 3.37 -13.77 19.37
CA LEU A 72 4.09 -14.94 19.86
C LEU A 72 4.11 -16.12 18.88
N ASP A 73 3.35 -16.09 17.79
CA ASP A 73 3.45 -17.09 16.72
C ASP A 73 4.65 -16.80 15.78
N LEU A 74 5.25 -15.62 15.91
CA LEU A 74 6.27 -15.09 14.99
C LEU A 74 7.59 -14.76 15.67
N VAL A 75 7.59 -14.66 17.01
CA VAL A 75 8.70 -14.12 17.79
C VAL A 75 8.79 -14.87 19.10
N GLU A 76 9.99 -15.37 19.38
CA GLU A 76 10.31 -15.99 20.66
C GLU A 76 10.31 -14.97 21.79
N ARG A 77 9.98 -15.43 22.99
CA ARG A 77 9.85 -14.59 24.20
C ARG A 77 11.12 -13.78 24.49
N GLU A 78 12.28 -14.36 24.23
CA GLU A 78 13.61 -13.80 24.50
C GLU A 78 13.93 -12.59 23.62
N ALA A 79 13.27 -12.46 22.47
CA ALA A 79 13.45 -11.33 21.57
C ALA A 79 12.60 -10.10 21.96
N LEU A 80 11.70 -10.25 22.95
CA LEU A 80 10.78 -9.22 23.44
C LEU A 80 11.31 -8.58 24.74
N ASP A 81 10.91 -7.34 25.00
CA ASP A 81 11.28 -6.65 26.24
C ASP A 81 10.57 -7.34 27.42
N PRO A 82 11.28 -7.77 28.48
CA PRO A 82 10.66 -8.39 29.66
C PRO A 82 9.54 -7.53 30.28
N ARG A 83 9.61 -6.20 30.12
CA ARG A 83 8.59 -5.26 30.61
C ARG A 83 7.28 -5.32 29.82
N ASP A 84 7.27 -5.96 28.65
CA ASP A 84 6.05 -6.23 27.86
C ASP A 84 5.23 -7.41 28.37
N PHE A 85 5.69 -8.10 29.41
CA PHE A 85 4.91 -9.15 30.06
C PHE A 85 4.20 -8.59 31.30
N ASP A 86 2.98 -9.07 31.54
CA ASP A 86 2.26 -8.81 32.79
C ASP A 86 2.79 -9.70 33.93
N ALA A 87 2.27 -9.50 35.15
CA ALA A 87 2.68 -10.28 36.32
C ALA A 87 2.36 -11.78 36.20
N ALA A 88 1.40 -12.16 35.36
CA ALA A 88 1.05 -13.55 35.07
C ALA A 88 1.90 -14.13 33.92
N GLY A 89 2.82 -13.35 33.34
CA GLY A 89 3.69 -13.76 32.26
C GLY A 89 3.06 -13.73 30.88
N ASN A 90 1.88 -13.11 30.71
CA ASN A 90 1.25 -12.92 29.40
C ASN A 90 1.86 -11.72 28.68
N PHE A 91 2.03 -11.84 27.37
CA PHE A 91 2.48 -10.73 26.55
C PHE A 91 1.37 -9.68 26.38
N LYS A 92 1.67 -8.43 26.69
CA LYS A 92 0.71 -7.31 26.68
C LYS A 92 0.20 -6.92 25.30
N PHE A 93 0.87 -7.33 24.21
CA PHE A 93 0.52 -6.96 22.83
C PHE A 93 0.32 -8.17 21.90
N PRO A 94 -0.61 -9.08 22.20
CA PRO A 94 -0.70 -10.39 21.53
C PRO A 94 -1.23 -10.31 20.09
N HIS A 95 -1.67 -9.13 19.62
CA HIS A 95 -2.21 -8.92 18.28
C HIS A 95 -1.26 -8.09 17.46
N ALA A 96 -1.04 -8.43 16.20
CA ALA A 96 -0.10 -7.72 15.35
C ALA A 96 -0.57 -7.60 13.90
N VAL A 97 0.07 -6.69 13.18
CA VAL A 97 0.09 -6.65 11.72
C VAL A 97 1.54 -6.50 11.25
N ALA A 98 1.87 -7.13 10.12
CA ALA A 98 3.20 -6.99 9.53
C ALA A 98 3.43 -5.56 9.04
N THR A 99 4.62 -5.01 9.28
CA THR A 99 5.10 -3.86 8.51
C THR A 99 5.81 -4.38 7.26
N THR A 100 5.38 -3.88 6.10
CA THR A 100 5.93 -4.34 4.81
C THR A 100 7.03 -3.46 4.30
N ARG A 101 6.96 -2.15 4.60
CA ARG A 101 8.00 -1.14 4.38
C ARG A 101 7.94 -0.17 5.53
N VAL A 102 9.10 0.32 5.98
CA VAL A 102 9.18 1.25 7.11
C VAL A 102 10.14 2.37 6.73
N TRP A 103 9.75 3.59 7.03
CA TRP A 103 10.57 4.78 6.92
C TRP A 103 10.76 5.40 8.30
N GLN A 104 12.00 5.65 8.67
CA GLN A 104 12.37 6.41 9.84
C GLN A 104 12.46 7.89 9.49
N PHE A 105 12.02 8.78 10.38
CA PHE A 105 12.16 10.22 10.17
C PHE A 105 13.45 10.76 10.77
N GLU A 106 14.21 11.50 9.97
CA GLU A 106 15.52 12.03 10.36
C GLU A 106 15.66 13.52 10.03
N PRO A 107 15.67 14.43 11.03
CA PRO A 107 15.40 14.16 12.45
C PRO A 107 13.92 13.88 12.72
N ALA A 108 13.63 13.15 13.80
CA ALA A 108 12.26 12.92 14.26
C ALA A 108 11.64 14.22 14.83
N PRO A 109 10.61 14.82 14.20
CA PRO A 109 10.04 16.09 14.65
C PRO A 109 9.19 15.92 15.91
N VAL A 110 9.04 17.00 16.68
CA VAL A 110 8.13 17.04 17.84
C VAL A 110 6.68 17.08 17.32
N LEU A 111 5.83 16.18 17.82
CA LEU A 111 4.45 16.02 17.36
C LEU A 111 3.67 17.35 17.37
N THR A 112 3.75 18.08 18.49
CA THR A 112 2.98 19.32 18.71
C THR A 112 3.49 20.51 17.89
N GLN A 113 4.65 20.39 17.25
CA GLN A 113 5.17 21.40 16.33
C GLN A 113 4.78 21.10 14.88
N LEU A 114 4.42 19.84 14.57
CA LEU A 114 4.08 19.41 13.22
C LEU A 114 2.58 19.31 12.99
N LEU A 115 1.84 18.71 13.94
CA LEU A 115 0.40 18.53 13.81
C LEU A 115 -0.34 19.66 14.48
N SER A 116 -1.37 20.17 13.79
CA SER A 116 -2.27 21.21 14.28
C SER A 116 -3.10 20.77 15.50
N ARG A 117 -3.35 19.45 15.63
CA ARG A 117 -4.17 18.86 16.69
C ARG A 117 -3.40 17.80 17.47
N GLN A 118 -3.69 17.70 18.77
CA GLN A 118 -3.18 16.60 19.58
C GLN A 118 -3.92 15.29 19.24
N LEU A 119 -3.15 14.22 19.10
CA LEU A 119 -3.70 12.87 19.01
C LEU A 119 -4.44 12.54 20.32
N THR A 120 -5.67 12.02 20.22
CA THR A 120 -6.46 11.63 21.39
C THR A 120 -5.89 10.37 22.07
N MET A 121 -6.52 9.95 23.18
CA MET A 121 -6.17 8.70 23.85
C MET A 121 -6.40 7.44 23.00
N VAL A 122 -7.19 7.54 21.92
CA VAL A 122 -7.42 6.43 20.99
C VAL A 122 -6.12 5.95 20.35
N ALA A 123 -5.24 6.87 19.96
CA ALA A 123 -3.94 6.54 19.39
C ALA A 123 -2.99 5.82 20.37
N THR A 124 -3.26 5.85 21.68
CA THR A 124 -2.40 5.17 22.68
C THR A 124 -2.56 3.66 22.68
N ALA A 125 -3.80 3.17 22.57
CA ALA A 125 -4.08 1.74 22.57
C ALA A 125 -4.32 1.17 21.16
N GLY A 126 -4.68 2.04 20.20
CA GLY A 126 -5.05 1.68 18.84
C GLY A 126 -4.54 2.68 17.81
N VAL A 127 -5.41 3.06 16.88
CA VAL A 127 -5.06 3.96 15.76
C VAL A 127 -6.07 5.09 15.62
N GLU A 128 -5.56 6.26 15.28
CA GLU A 128 -6.33 7.48 15.00
C GLU A 128 -6.00 7.97 13.59
N GLU A 129 -6.99 8.35 12.80
CA GLU A 129 -6.76 8.90 11.46
C GLU A 129 -6.27 10.34 11.59
N ILE A 130 -5.22 10.71 10.85
CA ILE A 130 -4.83 12.09 10.64
C ILE A 130 -5.66 12.57 9.44
N ASP A 131 -6.73 13.31 9.71
CA ASP A 131 -7.72 13.71 8.72
C ASP A 131 -7.52 15.12 8.18
N ASP A 132 -6.77 15.97 8.89
CA ASP A 132 -6.40 17.30 8.42
C ASP A 132 -5.41 17.21 7.24
N PRO A 133 -5.77 17.72 6.04
CA PRO A 133 -4.91 17.64 4.86
C PRO A 133 -3.55 18.34 5.02
N ALA A 134 -3.47 19.42 5.81
CA ALA A 134 -2.22 20.13 6.05
C ALA A 134 -1.28 19.29 6.93
N ASP A 135 -1.82 18.65 7.96
CA ASP A 135 -1.07 17.72 8.82
C ASP A 135 -0.56 16.50 8.04
N VAL A 136 -1.41 15.94 7.15
CA VAL A 136 -1.00 14.85 6.25
C VAL A 136 0.14 15.29 5.32
N ALA A 137 0.02 16.46 4.70
CA ALA A 137 1.06 17.00 3.83
C ALA A 137 2.36 17.25 4.61
N ALA A 138 2.28 17.78 5.83
CA ALA A 138 3.42 18.04 6.69
C ALA A 138 4.18 16.76 7.05
N VAL A 139 3.46 15.68 7.43
CA VAL A 139 4.08 14.38 7.72
C VAL A 139 4.74 13.78 6.47
N LEU A 140 4.10 13.87 5.31
CA LEU A 140 4.64 13.32 4.06
C LEU A 140 5.84 14.11 3.51
N ALA A 141 6.00 15.38 3.90
CA ALA A 141 7.12 16.22 3.53
C ALA A 141 8.37 16.00 4.39
N LEU A 142 8.27 15.23 5.48
CA LEU A 142 9.41 14.92 6.34
C LEU A 142 10.45 14.08 5.58
N ASN A 143 11.73 14.29 5.93
CA ASN A 143 12.81 13.44 5.46
C ASN A 143 12.62 12.01 6.01
N ALA A 144 12.24 11.09 5.13
CA ALA A 144 11.86 9.73 5.45
C ALA A 144 12.87 8.75 4.85
N VAL A 145 13.72 8.18 5.69
CA VAL A 145 14.75 7.20 5.31
C VAL A 145 14.15 5.80 5.42
N GLU A 146 14.05 5.10 4.29
CA GLU A 146 13.58 3.71 4.30
C GLU A 146 14.61 2.82 5.00
N ILE A 147 14.14 1.97 5.93
CA ILE A 147 15.01 1.06 6.67
C ILE A 147 14.84 -0.37 6.18
N ASP A 148 15.94 -1.12 6.20
CA ASP A 148 15.91 -2.54 5.89
C ASP A 148 15.18 -3.32 6.98
N LEU A 149 14.21 -4.13 6.55
CA LEU A 149 13.42 -4.96 7.45
C LEU A 149 13.96 -6.39 7.47
N PRO A 150 14.14 -6.99 8.66
CA PRO A 150 14.69 -8.33 8.75
C PRO A 150 13.76 -9.32 8.04
N PRO A 151 14.34 -10.35 7.39
CA PRO A 151 13.57 -11.38 6.72
C PRO A 151 12.97 -12.32 7.78
N LEU A 152 11.71 -12.09 8.15
CA LEU A 152 10.92 -13.06 8.89
C LEU A 152 10.23 -13.99 7.88
N PRO A 153 10.53 -15.31 7.82
CA PRO A 153 9.99 -16.21 6.81
C PRO A 153 8.46 -16.14 6.68
N ALA A 154 7.77 -16.04 7.81
CA ALA A 154 6.31 -15.90 7.88
C ALA A 154 5.78 -14.61 7.23
N LEU A 155 6.60 -13.56 7.14
CA LEU A 155 6.22 -12.26 6.58
C LEU A 155 6.70 -12.05 5.14
N VAL A 156 7.65 -12.86 4.64
CA VAL A 156 8.15 -12.78 3.25
C VAL A 156 7.00 -12.87 2.26
N ARG A 157 6.07 -13.82 2.47
CA ARG A 157 4.86 -13.97 1.65
C ARG A 157 3.99 -12.70 1.67
N MET A 158 3.78 -12.11 2.84
CA MET A 158 2.95 -10.90 2.97
C MET A 158 3.59 -9.68 2.31
N ARG A 159 4.91 -9.51 2.44
CA ARG A 159 5.64 -8.41 1.78
C ARG A 159 5.52 -8.51 0.26
N ARG A 160 5.81 -9.70 -0.29
CA ARG A 160 5.65 -9.97 -1.72
C ARG A 160 4.22 -9.75 -2.20
N LEU A 161 3.22 -10.18 -1.43
CA LEU A 161 1.81 -9.91 -1.73
C LEU A 161 1.47 -8.43 -1.63
N ASN A 162 2.03 -7.67 -0.69
CA ASN A 162 1.82 -6.22 -0.59
C ASN A 162 2.43 -5.46 -1.76
N ASP A 163 3.63 -5.84 -2.17
CA ASP A 163 4.30 -5.28 -3.35
C ASP A 163 3.55 -5.63 -4.64
N ALA A 164 3.16 -6.90 -4.81
CA ALA A 164 2.43 -7.36 -6.00
C ALA A 164 1.01 -6.76 -6.09
N LEU A 165 0.36 -6.57 -4.95
CA LEU A 165 -0.98 -5.99 -4.88
C LEU A 165 -0.93 -4.46 -4.72
N ARG A 166 0.27 -3.87 -4.73
CA ARG A 166 0.45 -2.43 -4.74
C ARG A 166 -0.21 -1.86 -5.99
N ASN A 167 -0.74 -0.66 -5.84
CA ASN A 167 -1.35 0.05 -6.94
C ASN A 167 -0.22 0.57 -7.82
N THR A 168 0.16 -0.20 -8.84
CA THR A 168 0.82 0.40 -9.99
C THR A 168 -0.25 1.29 -10.62
N THR A 169 -0.16 2.60 -10.47
CA THR A 169 -0.73 3.46 -11.49
C THR A 169 0.06 3.21 -12.77
N GLY A 170 -0.59 3.07 -13.91
CA GLY A 170 0.04 3.26 -15.21
C GLY A 170 0.89 4.54 -15.17
N PRO A 171 2.01 4.60 -15.92
CA PRO A 171 2.85 5.78 -15.92
C PRO A 171 1.99 7.01 -16.20
N ARG A 172 2.00 7.99 -15.29
CA ARG A 172 1.47 9.32 -15.62
C ARG A 172 2.39 9.89 -16.71
N PRO A 173 1.88 10.49 -17.78
CA PRO A 173 2.72 11.31 -18.65
C PRO A 173 3.40 12.36 -17.77
N THR A 174 4.71 12.27 -17.63
CA THR A 174 5.51 13.22 -16.87
C THR A 174 6.10 14.26 -17.80
N ASP A 175 5.89 15.53 -17.50
CA ASP A 175 6.57 16.69 -18.12
C ASP A 175 8.02 16.87 -17.63
N VAL A 176 8.70 15.78 -17.24
CA VAL A 176 10.11 15.86 -16.85
C VAL A 176 10.95 15.72 -18.10
N SER A 177 11.53 16.84 -18.54
CA SER A 177 12.53 16.89 -19.60
C SER A 177 13.82 16.22 -19.13
N TYR A 178 13.88 14.89 -19.20
CA TYR A 178 15.13 14.23 -19.54
C TYR A 178 15.27 14.34 -21.06
N SER A 179 16.40 14.84 -21.55
CA SER A 179 16.72 14.79 -22.98
C SER A 179 17.03 13.34 -23.35
N VAL A 180 15.97 12.54 -23.50
CA VAL A 180 15.97 11.42 -24.42
C VAL A 180 15.39 11.98 -25.70
N ASP A 181 16.04 11.66 -26.82
CA ASP A 181 15.70 12.11 -28.16
C ASP A 181 14.19 12.34 -28.34
N ARG A 182 13.82 13.59 -28.61
CA ARG A 182 12.46 13.97 -28.98
C ARG A 182 12.19 13.48 -30.40
N SER A 183 12.01 12.18 -30.53
CA SER A 183 11.46 11.53 -31.72
C SER A 183 10.52 10.42 -31.25
N GLY A 184 9.26 10.76 -30.94
CA GLY A 184 8.31 9.74 -30.53
C GLY A 184 7.02 10.21 -29.86
N THR A 185 6.44 11.36 -30.26
CA THR A 185 5.02 11.63 -30.00
C THR A 185 4.07 10.77 -30.86
N ASP A 186 4.63 9.97 -31.78
CA ASP A 186 3.93 9.04 -32.68
C ASP A 186 4.19 7.55 -32.32
N GLY A 187 4.04 7.18 -31.05
CA GLY A 187 4.10 5.78 -30.61
C GLY A 187 2.72 5.13 -30.56
N GLU A 188 2.57 3.93 -31.11
CA GLU A 188 1.38 3.11 -30.90
C GLU A 188 1.22 2.79 -29.41
N ALA A 189 0.15 3.28 -28.79
CA ALA A 189 -0.17 3.00 -27.39
C ALA A 189 -1.41 2.13 -27.29
N TRP A 190 -1.47 1.28 -26.28
CA TRP A 190 -2.52 0.29 -26.13
C TRP A 190 -3.19 0.38 -24.77
N ALA A 191 -4.52 0.31 -24.75
CA ALA A 191 -5.28 -0.02 -23.54
C ALA A 191 -5.48 -1.55 -23.49
N TYR A 192 -5.39 -2.14 -22.30
CA TYR A 192 -5.50 -3.57 -22.10
C TYR A 192 -6.33 -3.95 -20.86
N ALA A 193 -6.83 -5.18 -20.87
CA ALA A 193 -7.30 -5.85 -19.67
C ALA A 193 -6.63 -7.22 -19.53
N LEU A 194 -6.00 -7.45 -18.38
CA LEU A 194 -5.43 -8.74 -17.99
C LEU A 194 -6.43 -9.49 -17.11
N GLN A 195 -6.66 -10.76 -17.40
CA GLN A 195 -7.45 -11.66 -16.55
C GLN A 195 -6.52 -12.50 -15.69
N PHE A 196 -6.83 -12.61 -14.39
CA PHE A 196 -6.13 -13.53 -13.52
C PHE A 196 -6.73 -14.95 -13.68
N GLY A 197 -5.98 -15.82 -14.36
CA GLY A 197 -6.38 -17.16 -14.78
C GLY A 197 -7.78 -17.21 -15.40
N SER A 198 -8.71 -17.95 -14.79
CA SER A 198 -10.09 -18.08 -15.26
C SER A 198 -11.10 -17.30 -14.42
N ARG A 199 -10.63 -16.45 -13.51
CA ARG A 199 -11.49 -15.74 -12.54
C ARG A 199 -12.04 -14.45 -13.15
N ASN A 200 -13.10 -13.95 -12.54
CA ASN A 200 -13.70 -12.66 -12.83
C ASN A 200 -12.92 -11.50 -12.20
N VAL A 201 -11.60 -11.54 -12.29
CA VAL A 201 -10.68 -10.55 -11.73
C VAL A 201 -9.84 -9.99 -12.87
N TRP A 202 -9.96 -8.68 -13.07
CA TRP A 202 -9.35 -8.00 -14.20
C TRP A 202 -8.46 -6.86 -13.74
N LYS A 203 -7.31 -6.69 -14.39
CA LYS A 203 -6.45 -5.51 -14.26
C LYS A 203 -6.53 -4.72 -15.56
N ILE A 204 -7.00 -3.48 -15.47
CA ILE A 204 -7.15 -2.56 -16.58
C ILE A 204 -5.94 -1.62 -16.59
N GLY A 205 -5.34 -1.38 -17.75
CA GLY A 205 -4.20 -0.48 -17.84
C GLY A 205 -3.93 -0.03 -19.27
N TRP A 206 -2.91 0.81 -19.44
CA TRP A 206 -2.30 1.10 -20.74
C TRP A 206 -0.79 0.82 -20.75
N ALA A 207 -0.24 0.55 -21.94
CA ALA A 207 1.18 0.35 -22.17
C ALA A 207 1.53 0.57 -23.65
N ASP A 208 2.82 0.84 -23.94
CA ASP A 208 3.34 0.80 -25.31
C ASP A 208 3.52 -0.67 -25.77
N ASP A 209 3.96 -1.56 -24.86
CA ASP A 209 4.02 -3.02 -25.06
C ASP A 209 3.22 -3.75 -23.98
N ILE A 210 2.12 -4.40 -24.37
CA ILE A 210 1.22 -5.11 -23.45
C ILE A 210 1.83 -6.43 -23.00
N ASP A 211 2.61 -7.10 -23.85
CA ASP A 211 3.17 -8.42 -23.57
C ASP A 211 4.33 -8.31 -22.59
N GLU A 212 5.21 -7.32 -22.78
CA GLU A 212 6.24 -6.96 -21.79
C GLU A 212 5.59 -6.55 -20.46
N ARG A 213 4.52 -5.75 -20.51
CA ARG A 213 3.81 -5.34 -19.30
C ARG A 213 3.16 -6.52 -18.58
N CYS A 214 2.55 -7.45 -19.31
CA CYS A 214 1.96 -8.66 -18.76
C CYS A 214 3.03 -9.56 -18.12
N ALA A 215 4.17 -9.73 -18.80
CA ALA A 215 5.32 -10.45 -18.27
C ALA A 215 5.84 -9.81 -16.97
N ALA A 216 6.02 -8.50 -16.94
CA ALA A 216 6.43 -7.76 -15.74
C ALA A 216 5.44 -7.95 -14.58
N VAL A 217 4.13 -7.93 -14.85
CA VAL A 217 3.11 -8.21 -13.83
C VAL A 217 3.20 -9.66 -13.34
N ASN A 218 3.46 -10.61 -14.24
CA ASN A 218 3.60 -12.03 -13.91
C ASN A 218 4.90 -12.41 -13.20
N GLN A 219 5.98 -11.64 -13.34
CA GLN A 219 7.24 -11.83 -12.59
C GLN A 219 7.01 -11.81 -11.06
N HIS A 220 5.92 -11.21 -10.61
CA HIS A 220 5.55 -11.14 -9.20
C HIS A 220 4.68 -12.32 -8.73
N ILE A 221 4.38 -13.29 -9.61
CA ILE A 221 3.65 -14.52 -9.27
C ILE A 221 4.69 -15.66 -9.16
N PRO A 222 4.81 -16.33 -8.01
CA PRO A 222 5.79 -17.41 -7.81
C PRO A 222 5.32 -18.70 -8.50
N THR A 223 5.48 -18.76 -9.82
CA THR A 223 5.07 -19.88 -10.68
C THR A 223 5.76 -21.21 -10.33
N GLU A 224 6.93 -21.15 -9.67
CA GLU A 224 7.71 -22.29 -9.19
C GLU A 224 6.99 -23.12 -8.12
N LEU A 225 5.96 -22.57 -7.47
CA LEU A 225 5.21 -23.25 -6.42
C LEU A 225 4.07 -24.13 -6.96
N GLY A 226 3.78 -24.08 -8.26
CA GLY A 226 2.69 -24.83 -8.89
C GLY A 226 1.29 -24.35 -8.45
N GLY A 227 0.30 -24.50 -9.34
CA GLY A 227 -1.12 -24.23 -9.01
C GLY A 227 -1.54 -22.76 -8.89
N LEU A 228 -0.63 -21.80 -9.11
CA LEU A 228 -0.97 -20.38 -9.14
C LEU A 228 -1.33 -19.91 -10.55
N GLU A 229 -2.49 -19.27 -10.65
CA GLU A 229 -2.97 -18.65 -11.87
C GLU A 229 -2.12 -17.42 -12.23
N GLN A 230 -1.98 -17.17 -13.54
CA GLN A 230 -1.21 -16.03 -14.06
C GLN A 230 -2.14 -14.99 -14.68
N TRP A 231 -1.66 -13.76 -14.79
CA TRP A 231 -2.32 -12.75 -15.60
C TRP A 231 -2.14 -13.09 -17.08
N THR A 232 -3.24 -13.02 -17.82
CA THR A 232 -3.24 -13.24 -19.27
C THR A 232 -3.92 -12.07 -19.95
N VAL A 233 -3.35 -11.59 -21.04
CA VAL A 233 -3.97 -10.51 -21.82
C VAL A 233 -5.24 -11.04 -22.46
N LYS A 234 -6.38 -10.41 -22.20
CA LYS A 234 -7.68 -10.78 -22.80
C LYS A 234 -8.27 -9.70 -23.66
N PHE A 235 -8.02 -8.43 -23.33
CA PHE A 235 -8.41 -7.30 -24.15
C PHE A 235 -7.18 -6.52 -24.55
N ARG A 236 -7.13 -6.13 -25.84
CA ARG A 236 -6.13 -5.24 -26.41
C ARG A 236 -6.88 -4.23 -27.28
N GLN A 237 -6.63 -2.95 -27.06
CA GLN A 237 -7.22 -1.89 -27.86
C GLN A 237 -6.13 -0.91 -28.25
N ARG A 238 -5.85 -0.82 -29.55
CA ARG A 238 -4.90 0.16 -30.09
C ARG A 238 -5.51 1.54 -30.01
N MET A 239 -4.70 2.52 -29.62
CA MET A 239 -5.10 3.90 -29.44
C MET A 239 -4.17 4.82 -30.24
N LYS A 240 -4.69 5.98 -30.63
CA LYS A 240 -3.98 6.94 -31.49
C LYS A 240 -2.66 7.42 -30.87
N ASN A 241 -2.64 7.58 -29.55
CA ASN A 241 -1.48 8.01 -28.78
C ASN A 241 -1.65 7.59 -27.30
N ARG A 242 -0.62 7.84 -26.51
CA ARG A 242 -0.59 7.53 -25.07
C ARG A 242 -1.69 8.24 -24.28
N ASP A 243 -2.03 9.48 -24.62
CA ASP A 243 -3.11 10.23 -23.96
C ASP A 243 -4.47 9.55 -24.18
N ALA A 244 -4.78 9.14 -25.42
CA ALA A 244 -5.99 8.41 -25.74
C ALA A 244 -6.03 7.04 -25.02
N ALA A 245 -4.89 6.35 -24.90
CA ALA A 245 -4.80 5.10 -24.15
C ALA A 245 -5.06 5.28 -22.65
N TYR A 246 -4.50 6.33 -22.06
CA TYR A 246 -4.77 6.69 -20.68
C TYR A 246 -6.24 7.09 -20.46
N LYS A 247 -6.82 7.91 -21.34
CA LYS A 247 -8.24 8.28 -21.26
C LYS A 247 -9.17 7.07 -21.37
N MET A 248 -8.85 6.13 -22.26
CA MET A 248 -9.57 4.86 -22.40
C MET A 248 -9.52 4.04 -21.09
N GLU A 249 -8.34 3.87 -20.49
CA GLU A 249 -8.18 3.22 -19.19
C GLU A 249 -9.05 3.88 -18.12
N GLN A 250 -8.93 5.19 -17.96
CA GLN A 250 -9.66 5.95 -16.95
C GLN A 250 -11.18 5.87 -17.17
N ARG A 251 -11.63 5.87 -18.43
CA ARG A 251 -13.05 5.76 -18.77
C ARG A 251 -13.63 4.39 -18.40
N VAL A 252 -12.91 3.30 -18.73
CA VAL A 252 -13.31 1.94 -18.33
C VAL A 252 -13.39 1.83 -16.81
N LEU A 253 -12.39 2.36 -16.09
CA LEU A 253 -12.37 2.33 -14.63
C LEU A 253 -13.52 3.15 -14.01
N ALA A 254 -13.85 4.31 -14.58
CA ALA A 254 -14.96 5.13 -14.12
C ALA A 254 -16.32 4.42 -14.32
N LEU A 255 -16.53 3.78 -15.48
CA LEU A 255 -17.76 3.03 -15.76
C LEU A 255 -17.91 1.78 -14.88
N LEU A 256 -16.81 1.25 -14.34
CA LEU A 256 -16.78 0.09 -13.45
C LEU A 256 -16.50 0.44 -11.98
N ASP A 257 -16.65 1.70 -11.58
CA ASP A 257 -16.25 2.15 -10.23
C ASP A 257 -16.95 1.36 -9.10
N ALA A 258 -18.24 1.04 -9.27
CA ALA A 258 -18.98 0.19 -8.34
C ALA A 258 -18.44 -1.25 -8.22
N LYS A 259 -17.75 -1.74 -9.25
CA LYS A 259 -17.15 -3.09 -9.31
C LYS A 259 -15.64 -3.07 -8.99
N ARG A 260 -15.11 -1.91 -8.60
CA ARG A 260 -13.70 -1.68 -8.32
C ARG A 260 -13.34 -2.19 -6.94
N LYS A 261 -12.31 -3.04 -6.86
CA LYS A 261 -11.79 -3.61 -5.59
C LYS A 261 -10.33 -3.22 -5.31
N GLY A 262 -9.84 -2.27 -6.11
CA GLY A 262 -8.50 -1.69 -6.07
C GLY A 262 -8.34 -0.79 -7.28
N PHE A 263 -7.31 0.05 -7.31
CA PHE A 263 -7.17 1.16 -8.27
C PHE A 263 -7.42 0.72 -9.71
N GLU A 264 -6.61 -0.14 -10.29
CA GLU A 264 -6.80 -0.62 -11.67
C GLU A 264 -7.53 -1.97 -11.74
N ARG A 265 -8.13 -2.42 -10.63
CA ARG A 265 -8.69 -3.78 -10.52
C ARG A 265 -10.20 -3.78 -10.36
N VAL A 266 -10.85 -4.52 -11.24
CA VAL A 266 -12.31 -4.66 -11.30
C VAL A 266 -12.70 -6.12 -11.20
N HIS A 267 -13.80 -6.38 -10.47
CA HIS A 267 -14.35 -7.70 -10.27
C HIS A 267 -15.70 -7.77 -10.99
N CYS A 268 -15.72 -8.36 -12.18
CA CYS A 268 -16.92 -8.44 -13.01
C CYS A 268 -16.84 -9.62 -13.97
N ALA A 269 -18.00 -10.05 -14.48
CA ALA A 269 -18.03 -11.07 -15.53
C ALA A 269 -17.46 -10.49 -16.83
N GLN A 270 -16.85 -11.35 -17.66
CA GLN A 270 -16.29 -10.93 -18.95
C GLN A 270 -17.29 -10.17 -19.85
N PRO A 271 -18.58 -10.56 -19.95
CA PRO A 271 -19.55 -9.81 -20.76
C PRO A 271 -19.75 -8.38 -20.27
N ASP A 272 -19.77 -8.16 -18.95
CA ASP A 272 -19.89 -6.82 -18.36
C ASP A 272 -18.69 -5.94 -18.75
N LEU A 273 -17.48 -6.50 -18.66
CA LEU A 273 -16.26 -5.79 -19.05
C LEU A 273 -16.27 -5.49 -20.54
N GLN A 274 -16.67 -6.44 -21.39
CA GLN A 274 -16.75 -6.24 -22.84
C GLN A 274 -17.71 -5.12 -23.22
N SER A 275 -18.90 -5.07 -22.60
CA SER A 275 -19.87 -3.99 -22.83
C SER A 275 -19.33 -2.63 -22.42
N VAL A 276 -18.68 -2.54 -21.25
CA VAL A 276 -18.03 -1.29 -20.80
C VAL A 276 -16.87 -0.90 -21.71
N TRP A 277 -16.06 -1.87 -22.13
CA TRP A 277 -14.92 -1.65 -23.01
C TRP A 277 -15.35 -1.05 -24.34
N ALA A 278 -16.37 -1.63 -24.99
CA ALA A 278 -16.92 -1.10 -26.23
C ALA A 278 -17.45 0.33 -26.06
N ARG A 279 -18.18 0.59 -24.96
CA ARG A 279 -18.71 1.93 -24.65
C ARG A 279 -17.59 2.95 -24.45
N ALA A 280 -16.59 2.61 -23.63
CA ALA A 280 -15.46 3.50 -23.36
C ALA A 280 -14.69 3.84 -24.65
N PHE A 281 -14.49 2.85 -25.53
CA PHE A 281 -13.82 3.09 -26.80
C PHE A 281 -14.61 4.06 -27.70
N LEU A 282 -15.93 3.89 -27.80
CA LEU A 282 -16.79 4.80 -28.56
C LEU A 282 -16.75 6.22 -28.01
N ASP A 283 -16.80 6.37 -26.67
CA ASP A 283 -16.70 7.69 -26.02
C ASP A 283 -15.38 8.40 -26.41
N ILE A 284 -14.24 7.69 -26.37
CA ILE A 284 -12.93 8.28 -26.71
C ILE A 284 -12.81 8.62 -28.20
N VAL A 285 -13.38 7.82 -29.09
CA VAL A 285 -13.35 8.08 -30.55
C VAL A 285 -14.27 9.24 -30.93
N GLN A 286 -15.35 9.49 -30.19
CA GLN A 286 -16.26 10.62 -30.45
C GLN A 286 -15.76 11.96 -29.86
N GLU A 287 -14.89 11.93 -28.86
CA GLU A 287 -14.29 13.11 -28.23
C GLU A 287 -13.08 13.69 -28.99
N GLY A 288 -12.52 12.96 -29.97
CA GLY A 288 -11.30 13.33 -30.72
C GLY A 288 -11.54 13.63 -32.18
#